data_AF-X1N5D8-F1
#
_entry.id   AF-X1N5D8-F1
#
_cell.length_a   1.000
_cell.length_b   1.000
_cell.length_c   1.000
_cell.angle_alpha   90.00
_cell.angle_beta   90.00
_cell.angle_gamma   90.00
#
_symmetry.space_group_name_H-M   'P 1'
#
loop_
_entity.id
_entity.type
_entity.pdbx_description
1 polymer ?
#
loop_
_entity_poly.entity_id
_entity_poly.type
_entity_poly.pdbx_seq_one_letter_code
_entity_poly.pdbx_strand_id
1 'polypeptide(L)'
;MVAIERKEGTDFISSIMDNRLFQQLLRLKEAYETPIVILEGLNDRVFSNTGMKISSIYGALAFISYKLGISVIPTRNLEDTAIVIERIAFREQVKDDMPLLSRKSPQSMAPEDRRIYIIEGLIDIGPKKAQALIKKFKTPFKVFYAIKKTEITFTRTGKPKGIEGPLAELSGFGWKFVEKNKDIDSLPGSLRQALVEFRKSDFMKEVFGEETWKNFYYAKLEEFDAYRINVSQWERDRYVVKL
;
A
#
# COMPACT_ATOMS: atom_id res chain seq x y z
N MET A 1 13.37 -16.23 10.70
CA MET A 1 13.50 -16.03 12.17
C MET A 1 14.25 -14.73 12.43
N VAL A 2 13.67 -13.86 13.25
CA VAL A 2 14.27 -12.56 13.63
C VAL A 2 15.29 -12.73 14.76
N ALA A 3 16.42 -12.03 14.66
CA ALA A 3 17.38 -11.89 15.76
C ALA A 3 17.70 -10.42 16.03
N ILE A 4 17.76 -10.06 17.31
CA ILE A 4 18.03 -8.71 17.77
C ILE A 4 19.37 -8.68 18.51
N GLU A 5 20.27 -7.81 18.07
CA GLU A 5 21.52 -7.47 18.76
C GLU A 5 21.39 -6.06 19.35
N ARG A 6 21.29 -5.95 20.68
CA ARG A 6 21.31 -4.65 21.38
C ARG A 6 22.75 -4.23 21.65
N LYS A 7 23.12 -3.01 21.28
CA LYS A 7 24.44 -2.45 21.53
C LYS A 7 24.33 -1.01 22.01
N GLU A 8 25.04 -0.68 23.08
CA GLU A 8 25.13 0.70 23.56
C GLU A 8 26.04 1.52 22.63
N GLY A 9 25.81 2.83 22.53
CA GLY A 9 26.61 3.72 21.70
C GLY A 9 28.10 3.68 22.04
N THR A 10 28.47 3.59 23.32
CA THR A 10 29.87 3.48 23.77
C THR A 10 30.50 2.16 23.32
N ASP A 11 29.80 1.05 23.53
CA ASP A 11 30.19 -0.29 23.10
C ASP A 11 30.25 -0.45 21.58
N PHE A 12 29.37 0.24 20.86
CA PHE A 12 29.39 0.28 19.41
C PHE A 12 30.72 0.87 18.93
N ILE A 13 31.15 1.98 19.52
CA ILE A 13 32.40 2.64 19.11
C ILE A 13 33.62 1.80 19.48
N SER A 14 33.68 1.26 20.70
CA SER A 14 34.79 0.38 21.10
C SER A 14 34.86 -0.87 20.20
N SER A 15 33.71 -1.44 19.81
CA SER A 15 33.67 -2.59 18.90
C SER A 15 34.11 -2.28 17.46
N ILE A 16 33.97 -1.02 17.00
CA ILE A 16 34.57 -0.56 15.73
C ILE A 16 36.09 -0.50 15.88
N MET A 17 36.60 0.11 16.96
CA MET A 17 38.05 0.27 17.19
C MET A 17 38.76 -1.09 17.28
N ASP A 18 38.12 -2.06 17.93
CA ASP A 18 38.67 -3.41 18.10
C ASP A 18 38.40 -4.34 16.91
N ASN A 19 37.77 -3.85 15.84
CA ASN A 19 37.37 -4.60 14.64
C ASN A 19 36.47 -5.83 14.92
N ARG A 20 35.80 -5.86 16.08
CA ARG A 20 34.92 -6.97 16.51
C ARG A 20 33.50 -6.83 15.96
N LEU A 21 33.04 -5.60 15.72
CA LEU A 21 31.68 -5.29 15.29
C LEU A 21 31.29 -6.07 14.02
N PHE A 22 32.11 -6.00 12.98
CA PHE A 22 31.78 -6.61 11.69
C PHE A 22 31.74 -8.14 11.77
N GLN A 23 32.62 -8.76 12.56
CA GLN A 23 32.61 -10.20 12.76
C GLN A 23 31.32 -10.67 13.44
N GLN A 24 30.86 -9.94 14.47
CA GLN A 24 29.59 -10.24 15.15
C GLN A 24 28.40 -10.13 14.21
N LEU A 25 28.35 -9.06 13.41
CA LEU A 25 27.24 -8.81 12.48
C LEU A 25 27.21 -9.78 11.30
N LEU A 26 28.37 -10.21 10.79
CA LEU A 26 28.45 -11.25 9.76
C LEU A 26 27.92 -12.59 10.29
N ARG A 27 28.34 -13.01 11.50
CA ARG A 27 27.81 -14.22 12.14
C ARG A 27 26.29 -14.15 12.36
N LEU A 28 25.80 -12.98 12.79
CA LEU A 28 24.36 -12.76 13.00
C LEU A 28 23.59 -12.91 11.68
N LYS A 29 24.11 -12.33 10.59
CA LYS A 29 23.53 -12.42 9.24
C LYS A 29 23.56 -13.83 8.67
N GLU A 30 24.60 -14.62 8.97
CA GLU A 30 24.70 -16.01 8.54
C GLU A 30 23.72 -16.92 9.29
N ALA A 31 23.48 -16.64 10.58
CA ALA A 31 22.64 -17.47 11.44
C ALA A 31 21.14 -17.15 11.33
N TYR A 32 20.78 -15.92 10.97
CA TYR A 32 19.39 -15.45 11.00
C TYR A 32 18.99 -14.73 9.71
N GLU A 33 17.79 -15.01 9.23
CA GLU A 33 17.21 -14.43 8.02
C GLU A 33 16.92 -12.93 8.16
N THR A 34 16.57 -12.48 9.37
CA THR A 34 16.25 -11.07 9.65
C THR A 34 17.02 -10.59 10.87
N PRO A 35 18.31 -10.22 10.69
CA PRO A 35 19.10 -9.62 11.74
C PRO A 35 18.75 -8.13 11.91
N ILE A 36 18.60 -7.69 13.15
CA ILE A 36 18.35 -6.30 13.53
C ILE A 36 19.34 -5.90 14.61
N VAL A 37 19.91 -4.71 14.48
CA VAL A 37 20.72 -4.07 15.52
C VAL A 37 19.90 -2.97 16.17
N ILE A 38 19.75 -3.01 17.50
CA ILE A 38 19.23 -1.89 18.26
C ILE A 38 20.42 -1.12 18.82
N LEU A 39 20.55 0.14 18.40
CA LEU A 39 21.64 1.01 18.83
C LEU A 39 21.12 1.98 19.88
N GLU A 40 21.49 1.75 21.13
CA GLU A 40 20.99 2.52 22.27
C GLU A 40 21.95 3.66 22.63
N GLY A 41 21.42 4.87 22.76
CA GLY A 41 22.15 5.99 23.36
C GLY A 41 23.32 6.52 22.53
N LEU A 42 23.37 6.30 21.21
CA LEU A 42 24.34 6.97 20.34
C LEU A 42 23.97 8.46 20.21
N ASN A 43 24.52 9.28 21.11
CA ASN A 43 24.22 10.70 21.25
C ASN A 43 25.50 11.56 21.21
N ASP A 44 25.33 12.89 21.29
CA ASP A 44 26.44 13.86 21.25
C ASP A 44 27.49 13.62 22.34
N ARG A 45 27.09 13.12 23.52
CA ARG A 45 28.04 12.78 24.58
C ARG A 45 28.93 11.61 24.17
N VAL A 46 28.37 10.61 23.51
CA VAL A 46 29.16 9.51 22.96
C VAL A 46 30.08 10.06 21.87
N PHE A 47 29.55 10.79 20.89
CA PHE A 47 30.38 11.36 19.81
C PHE A 47 31.57 12.17 20.34
N SER A 48 31.33 13.01 21.35
CA SER A 48 32.35 13.90 21.91
C SER A 48 33.43 13.17 22.72
N ASN A 49 33.16 11.97 23.25
CA ASN A 49 34.03 11.26 24.18
C ASN A 49 34.70 10.00 23.61
N THR A 50 34.61 9.77 22.30
CA THR A 50 35.08 8.52 21.68
C THR A 50 36.50 8.55 21.13
N GLY A 51 37.07 9.74 20.88
CA GLY A 51 38.33 9.88 20.17
C GLY A 51 38.29 9.43 18.69
N MET A 52 37.13 8.99 18.20
CA MET A 52 36.93 8.54 16.82
C MET A 52 36.34 9.66 15.97
N LYS A 53 36.78 9.75 14.71
CA LYS A 53 36.17 10.68 13.75
C LYS A 53 34.71 10.29 13.52
N ILE A 54 33.81 11.28 13.60
CA ILE A 54 32.37 11.11 13.35
C ILE A 54 32.10 10.43 11.99
N SER A 55 32.90 10.75 10.97
CA SER A 55 32.81 10.11 9.65
C SER A 55 33.08 8.61 9.66
N SER A 56 33.96 8.12 10.55
CA SER A 56 34.23 6.68 10.71
C SER A 56 33.03 5.96 11.34
N ILE A 57 32.35 6.61 12.29
CA ILE A 57 31.16 6.08 12.97
C ILE A 57 30.01 5.95 11.97
N TYR A 58 29.70 7.02 11.23
CA TYR A 58 28.69 6.97 10.18
C TYR A 58 29.08 6.06 9.02
N GLY A 59 30.38 5.93 8.71
CA GLY A 59 30.87 4.96 7.73
C GLY A 59 30.55 3.52 8.13
N ALA A 60 30.74 3.17 9.41
CA ALA A 60 30.36 1.87 9.95
C ALA A 60 28.84 1.66 9.89
N LEU A 61 28.03 2.63 10.36
CA LEU A 61 26.57 2.56 10.30
C LEU A 61 26.04 2.38 8.88
N ALA A 62 26.58 3.15 7.93
CA ALA A 62 26.23 3.04 6.52
C ALA A 62 26.61 1.67 5.96
N PHE A 63 27.77 1.13 6.30
CA PHE A 63 28.15 -0.21 5.88
C PHE A 63 27.18 -1.27 6.40
N ILE A 64 26.76 -1.17 7.67
CA ILE A 64 25.80 -2.10 8.28
C ILE A 64 24.44 -2.04 7.58
N SER A 65 23.86 -0.85 7.45
CA SER A 65 22.52 -0.70 6.88
C SER A 65 22.48 -0.98 5.37
N TYR A 66 23.47 -0.49 4.61
CA TYR A 66 23.46 -0.58 3.15
C TYR A 66 24.17 -1.81 2.60
N LYS A 67 25.39 -2.12 3.07
CA LYS A 67 26.19 -3.23 2.51
C LYS A 67 25.84 -4.56 3.14
N LEU A 68 25.68 -4.60 4.46
CA LEU A 68 25.26 -5.83 5.14
C LEU A 68 23.75 -6.03 5.04
N GLY A 69 22.96 -4.98 4.80
CA GLY A 69 21.50 -5.07 4.74
C GLY A 69 20.88 -5.37 6.11
N ILE A 70 21.58 -5.03 7.19
CA ILE A 70 21.14 -5.26 8.57
C ILE A 70 20.44 -3.99 9.03
N SER A 71 19.19 -4.12 9.48
CA SER A 71 18.43 -2.96 9.96
C SER A 71 19.03 -2.43 11.25
N VAL A 72 19.15 -1.11 11.37
CA VAL A 72 19.61 -0.43 12.59
C VAL A 72 18.49 0.44 13.14
N ILE A 73 18.05 0.17 14.37
CA ILE A 73 17.01 0.93 15.06
C ILE A 73 17.65 1.71 16.21
N PRO A 74 17.70 3.05 16.14
CA PRO A 74 18.22 3.85 17.24
C PRO A 74 17.19 3.95 18.38
N THR A 75 17.66 3.91 19.62
CA THR A 75 16.84 4.12 20.83
C THR A 75 17.56 5.05 21.80
N ARG A 76 16.83 5.80 22.63
CA ARG A 76 17.46 6.80 23.51
C ARG A 76 18.01 6.18 24.80
N ASN A 77 17.31 5.17 25.32
CA ASN A 77 17.56 4.53 26.60
C ASN A 77 16.97 3.10 26.61
N LEU A 78 17.20 2.38 27.71
CA LEU A 78 16.72 1.02 27.92
C LEU A 78 15.20 0.90 27.83
N GLU A 79 14.45 1.91 28.29
CA GLU A 79 13.00 1.93 28.23
C GLU A 79 12.51 1.92 26.77
N ASP A 80 13.07 2.77 25.91
CA ASP A 80 12.78 2.78 24.48
C ASP A 80 13.22 1.48 23.80
N THR A 81 14.37 0.92 24.19
CA THR A 81 14.84 -0.37 23.68
C THR A 81 13.85 -1.49 23.99
N ALA A 82 13.31 -1.54 25.21
CA ALA A 82 12.30 -2.51 25.60
C ALA A 82 11.02 -2.37 24.77
N ILE A 83 10.57 -1.14 24.50
CA ILE A 83 9.43 -0.87 23.61
C ILE A 83 9.70 -1.41 22.21
N VAL A 84 10.87 -1.15 21.63
CA VAL A 84 11.22 -1.65 20.29
C VAL A 84 11.21 -3.18 20.26
N ILE A 85 11.80 -3.84 21.26
CA ILE A 85 11.83 -5.31 21.34
C ILE A 85 10.41 -5.87 21.44
N GLU A 86 9.57 -5.32 22.32
CA GLU A 86 8.16 -5.71 22.47
C GLU A 86 7.40 -5.58 21.14
N ARG A 87 7.60 -4.47 20.43
CA ARG A 87 6.93 -4.21 19.15
C ARG A 87 7.41 -5.06 18.00
N ILE A 88 8.67 -5.51 17.99
CA ILE A 88 9.17 -6.49 17.01
C ILE A 88 8.60 -7.88 17.34
N ALA A 89 8.65 -8.28 18.61
CA ALA A 89 8.14 -9.58 19.05
C ALA A 89 6.64 -9.73 18.75
N PHE A 90 5.84 -8.70 19.04
CA PHE A 90 4.40 -8.68 18.73
C PHE A 90 4.13 -8.88 17.23
N ARG A 91 4.88 -8.19 16.36
CA ARG A 91 4.70 -8.28 14.90
C ARG A 91 5.09 -9.63 14.32
N GLU A 92 6.17 -10.22 14.84
CA GLU A 92 6.59 -11.57 14.45
C GLU A 92 5.57 -12.63 14.87
N GLN A 93 4.93 -12.46 16.04
CA GLN A 93 3.91 -13.39 16.55
C GLN A 93 2.57 -13.28 15.80
N VAL A 94 2.13 -12.07 15.48
CA VAL A 94 0.84 -11.82 14.84
C VAL A 94 0.89 -12.04 13.31
N LYS A 95 2.08 -12.24 12.72
CA LYS A 95 2.33 -12.19 11.28
C LYS A 95 1.75 -10.92 10.68
N ASP A 96 2.29 -9.79 11.13
CA ASP A 96 1.92 -8.44 10.68
C ASP A 96 2.11 -8.33 9.15
N ASP A 97 1.06 -8.65 8.39
CA ASP A 97 1.04 -8.47 6.94
C ASP A 97 1.10 -6.96 6.63
N MET A 98 1.71 -6.61 5.50
CA MET A 98 1.78 -5.22 5.04
C MET A 98 0.39 -4.56 5.15
N PRO A 99 0.30 -3.34 5.73
CA PRO A 99 -0.97 -2.62 5.77
C PRO A 99 -1.50 -2.53 4.34
N LEU A 100 -2.82 -2.73 4.18
CA LEU A 100 -3.49 -2.60 2.89
C LEU A 100 -3.23 -1.19 2.34
N LEU A 101 -2.18 -1.06 1.52
CA LEU A 101 -1.88 0.18 0.82
C LEU A 101 -3.00 0.38 -0.19
N SER A 102 -3.88 1.35 0.08
CA SER A 102 -4.84 1.83 -0.92
C SER A 102 -4.07 2.11 -2.20
N ARG A 103 -4.37 1.38 -3.26
CA ARG A 103 -3.61 1.46 -4.53
C ARG A 103 -3.63 2.93 -4.97
N LYS A 104 -2.47 3.58 -5.03
CA LYS A 104 -2.30 4.87 -5.70
C LYS A 104 -2.04 4.57 -7.18
N SER A 105 -2.82 5.16 -8.09
CA SER A 105 -2.51 5.06 -9.51
C SER A 105 -1.27 5.92 -9.79
N PRO A 106 -0.19 5.37 -10.38
CA PRO A 106 0.94 6.16 -10.83
C PRO A 106 0.48 7.29 -11.78
N GLN A 107 0.98 8.51 -11.55
CA GLN A 107 0.56 9.72 -12.29
C GLN A 107 0.75 9.58 -13.82
N SER A 108 1.69 8.75 -14.28
CA SER A 108 2.07 8.55 -15.69
C SER A 108 1.56 7.24 -16.30
N MET A 109 0.35 6.80 -15.96
CA MET A 109 -0.20 5.55 -16.51
C MET A 109 -0.88 5.78 -17.88
N ALA A 110 -0.57 4.94 -18.87
CA ALA A 110 -1.22 4.98 -20.18
C ALA A 110 -2.74 4.71 -20.06
N PRO A 111 -3.59 5.21 -20.98
CA PRO A 111 -5.05 5.02 -20.88
C PRO A 111 -5.50 3.55 -20.83
N GLU A 112 -4.74 2.63 -21.42
CA GLU A 112 -5.02 1.20 -21.36
C GLU A 112 -4.70 0.59 -19.99
N ASP A 113 -3.54 0.92 -19.44
CA ASP A 113 -3.14 0.50 -18.10
C ASP A 113 -4.10 1.04 -17.04
N ARG A 114 -4.61 2.27 -17.21
CA ARG A 114 -5.64 2.84 -16.31
C ARG A 114 -6.92 2.03 -16.30
N ARG A 115 -7.35 1.53 -17.47
CA ARG A 115 -8.56 0.68 -17.58
C ARG A 115 -8.35 -0.66 -16.88
N ILE A 116 -7.19 -1.27 -17.05
CA ILE A 116 -6.82 -2.53 -16.37
C ILE A 116 -6.77 -2.30 -14.86
N TYR A 117 -6.09 -1.24 -14.44
CA TYR A 117 -5.92 -0.87 -13.04
C TYR A 117 -7.24 -0.72 -12.29
N ILE A 118 -8.22 -0.05 -12.92
CA ILE A 118 -9.58 0.09 -12.42
C ILE A 118 -10.24 -1.29 -12.20
N ILE A 119 -10.12 -2.19 -13.18
CA ILE A 119 -10.75 -3.51 -13.12
C ILE A 119 -10.06 -4.43 -12.09
N GLU A 120 -8.76 -4.27 -11.85
CA GLU A 120 -8.06 -4.93 -10.74
C GLU A 120 -8.60 -4.52 -9.35
N GLY A 121 -9.44 -3.48 -9.25
CA GLY A 121 -10.12 -3.11 -8.00
C GLY A 121 -11.32 -3.99 -7.64
N LEU A 122 -11.75 -4.88 -8.53
CA LEU A 122 -12.85 -5.80 -8.29
C LEU A 122 -12.42 -7.00 -7.42
N ILE A 123 -13.40 -7.62 -6.75
CA ILE A 123 -13.14 -8.74 -5.83
C ILE A 123 -12.66 -9.96 -6.63
N ASP A 124 -11.57 -10.58 -6.16
CA ASP A 124 -10.91 -11.74 -6.78
C ASP A 124 -10.35 -11.50 -8.20
N ILE A 125 -9.96 -10.25 -8.51
CA ILE A 125 -9.33 -9.87 -9.78
C ILE A 125 -7.87 -9.47 -9.61
N GLY A 126 -6.97 -10.30 -10.17
CA GLY A 126 -5.57 -9.93 -10.41
C GLY A 126 -5.30 -9.45 -11.84
N PRO A 127 -4.06 -9.04 -12.16
CA PRO A 127 -3.71 -8.40 -13.43
C PRO A 127 -4.11 -9.19 -14.67
N LYS A 128 -3.89 -10.51 -14.67
CA LYS A 128 -4.23 -11.39 -15.79
C LYS A 128 -5.73 -11.40 -16.10
N LYS A 129 -6.58 -11.44 -15.07
CA LYS A 129 -8.04 -11.42 -15.22
C LYS A 129 -8.52 -10.05 -15.69
N ALA A 130 -7.98 -8.97 -15.13
CA ALA A 130 -8.31 -7.62 -15.55
C ALA A 130 -7.96 -7.36 -17.01
N GLN A 131 -6.77 -7.81 -17.45
CA GLN A 131 -6.37 -7.77 -18.86
C GLN A 131 -7.32 -8.56 -19.76
N ALA A 132 -7.75 -9.76 -19.36
CA ALA A 132 -8.71 -10.56 -20.13
C ALA A 132 -10.05 -9.84 -20.30
N LEU A 133 -10.58 -9.24 -19.22
CA LEU A 133 -11.83 -8.48 -19.24
C LEU A 133 -11.72 -7.24 -20.14
N ILE A 134 -10.65 -6.44 -20.00
CA ILE A 134 -10.45 -5.25 -20.83
C ILE A 134 -10.21 -5.62 -22.29
N LYS A 135 -9.47 -6.71 -22.58
CA LYS A 135 -9.26 -7.18 -23.95
C LYS A 135 -10.57 -7.54 -24.64
N LYS A 136 -11.50 -8.19 -23.93
CA LYS A 136 -12.83 -8.60 -24.43
C LYS A 136 -13.81 -7.42 -24.50
N PHE A 137 -14.02 -6.71 -23.40
CA PHE A 137 -15.08 -5.71 -23.24
C PHE A 137 -14.64 -4.26 -23.50
N LYS A 138 -13.33 -4.02 -23.69
CA LYS A 138 -12.69 -2.74 -24.07
C LYS A 138 -12.72 -1.63 -23.03
N THR A 139 -13.79 -1.49 -22.25
CA THR A 139 -13.97 -0.38 -21.30
C THR A 139 -14.44 -0.89 -19.95
N PRO A 140 -14.07 -0.24 -18.84
CA PRO A 140 -14.55 -0.63 -17.51
C PRO A 140 -16.08 -0.68 -17.44
N PHE A 141 -16.78 0.31 -18.01
CA PHE A 141 -18.24 0.32 -18.08
C PHE A 141 -18.82 -0.96 -18.69
N LYS A 142 -18.27 -1.41 -19.84
CA LYS A 142 -18.72 -2.66 -20.49
C LYS A 142 -18.37 -3.90 -19.67
N VAL A 143 -17.33 -3.87 -18.84
CA VAL A 143 -17.00 -4.95 -17.89
C VAL A 143 -18.07 -5.04 -16.80
N PHE A 144 -18.40 -3.93 -16.13
CA PHE A 144 -19.49 -3.91 -15.12
C PHE A 144 -20.82 -4.38 -15.73
N TYR A 145 -21.15 -3.88 -16.91
CA TYR A 145 -22.35 -4.31 -17.63
C TYR A 145 -22.35 -5.82 -17.94
N ALA A 146 -21.21 -6.37 -18.37
CA ALA A 146 -21.07 -7.80 -18.63
C ALA A 146 -21.23 -8.65 -17.37
N ILE A 147 -20.66 -8.21 -16.23
CA ILE A 147 -20.85 -8.87 -14.93
C ILE A 147 -22.34 -8.87 -14.54
N LYS A 148 -22.99 -7.70 -14.63
CA LYS A 148 -24.41 -7.53 -14.30
C LYS A 148 -25.34 -8.38 -15.17
N LYS A 149 -25.01 -8.55 -16.44
CA LYS A 149 -25.79 -9.35 -17.41
C LYS A 149 -25.45 -10.85 -17.39
N THR A 150 -24.52 -11.27 -16.54
CA THR A 150 -24.22 -12.69 -16.36
C THR A 150 -25.09 -13.24 -15.23
N GLU A 151 -25.83 -14.31 -15.52
CA GLU A 151 -26.69 -15.01 -14.57
C GLU A 151 -25.98 -16.25 -14.01
N ILE A 152 -26.30 -16.60 -12.77
CA ILE A 152 -25.81 -17.83 -12.14
C ILE A 152 -26.81 -18.95 -12.47
N THR A 153 -26.31 -20.06 -13.01
CA THR A 153 -27.12 -21.24 -13.28
C THR A 153 -27.08 -22.18 -12.08
N PHE A 154 -28.21 -22.82 -11.77
CA PHE A 154 -28.37 -23.69 -10.62
C PHE A 154 -28.68 -25.13 -11.06
N THR A 155 -28.23 -26.09 -10.26
CA THR A 155 -28.63 -27.50 -10.38
C THR A 155 -30.10 -27.67 -10.02
N ARG A 156 -30.69 -28.81 -10.39
CA ARG A 156 -32.07 -29.18 -9.99
C ARG A 156 -32.28 -29.19 -8.46
N THR A 157 -31.20 -29.36 -7.70
CA THR A 157 -31.16 -29.32 -6.23
C THR A 157 -30.91 -27.92 -5.65
N GLY A 158 -30.88 -26.86 -6.46
CA GLY A 158 -30.70 -25.48 -6.01
C GLY A 158 -29.26 -25.04 -5.73
N LYS A 159 -28.25 -25.89 -6.00
CA LYS A 159 -26.83 -25.53 -5.84
C LYS A 159 -26.31 -24.77 -7.07
N PRO A 160 -25.55 -23.68 -6.91
CA PRO A 160 -24.90 -22.98 -8.04
C PRO A 160 -24.01 -23.94 -8.84
N LYS A 161 -24.18 -23.96 -10.16
CA LYS A 161 -23.49 -24.86 -11.09
C LYS A 161 -22.52 -24.12 -12.01
N GLY A 162 -22.94 -22.97 -12.53
CA GLY A 162 -22.20 -22.27 -13.55
C GLY A 162 -22.75 -20.87 -13.80
N ILE A 163 -22.44 -20.33 -14.97
CA ILE A 163 -22.87 -19.01 -15.38
C ILE A 163 -23.41 -19.05 -16.81
N GLU A 164 -24.30 -18.12 -17.12
CA GLU A 164 -24.82 -17.88 -18.46
C GLU A 164 -24.74 -16.38 -18.77
N GLY A 165 -24.36 -16.03 -19.99
CA GLY A 165 -24.23 -14.64 -20.43
C GLY A 165 -22.79 -14.24 -20.80
N PRO A 166 -22.48 -12.93 -20.86
CA PRO A 166 -21.26 -12.43 -21.50
C PRO A 166 -19.94 -12.94 -20.92
N LEU A 167 -19.91 -13.27 -19.62
CA LEU A 167 -18.71 -13.81 -18.97
C LEU A 167 -18.47 -15.30 -19.22
N ALA A 168 -19.48 -16.05 -19.70
CA ALA A 168 -19.34 -17.49 -19.95
C ALA A 168 -18.31 -17.79 -21.05
N GLU A 169 -18.04 -16.83 -21.93
CA GLU A 169 -17.03 -16.93 -22.98
C GLU A 169 -15.58 -16.76 -22.49
N LEU A 170 -15.39 -16.38 -21.22
CA LEU A 170 -14.07 -16.13 -20.64
C LEU A 170 -13.71 -17.21 -19.61
N SER A 171 -12.47 -17.72 -19.71
CA SER A 171 -11.91 -18.63 -18.72
C SER A 171 -11.55 -17.90 -17.42
N GLY A 172 -11.74 -18.55 -16.27
CA GLY A 172 -11.38 -18.02 -14.96
C GLY A 172 -12.45 -17.17 -14.26
N PHE A 173 -13.65 -17.07 -14.84
CA PHE A 173 -14.81 -16.39 -14.25
C PHE A 173 -15.94 -17.40 -14.03
N GLY A 174 -16.20 -17.75 -12.78
CA GLY A 174 -17.25 -18.69 -12.39
C GLY A 174 -18.38 -18.03 -11.62
N TRP A 175 -19.36 -18.82 -11.16
CA TRP A 175 -20.52 -18.30 -10.44
C TRP A 175 -20.15 -17.53 -9.17
N LYS A 176 -19.13 -17.97 -8.42
CA LYS A 176 -18.60 -17.26 -7.24
C LYS A 176 -18.09 -15.85 -7.58
N PHE A 177 -17.49 -15.69 -8.74
CA PHE A 177 -16.99 -14.40 -9.19
C PHE A 177 -18.16 -13.46 -9.51
N VAL A 178 -19.18 -13.97 -10.21
CA VAL A 178 -20.39 -13.21 -10.53
C VAL A 178 -21.13 -12.82 -9.26
N GLU A 179 -21.38 -13.77 -8.36
CA GLU A 179 -22.03 -13.54 -7.06
C GLU A 179 -21.41 -12.38 -6.29
N LYS A 180 -20.08 -12.35 -6.18
CA LYS A 180 -19.36 -11.31 -5.43
C LYS A 180 -19.34 -9.93 -6.09
N ASN A 181 -19.51 -9.85 -7.41
CA ASN A 181 -19.29 -8.62 -8.16
C ASN A 181 -20.55 -8.09 -8.87
N LYS A 182 -21.65 -8.85 -8.91
CA LYS A 182 -22.88 -8.50 -9.65
C LYS A 182 -23.62 -7.29 -9.07
N ASP A 183 -23.46 -7.04 -7.77
CA ASP A 183 -24.05 -5.89 -7.09
C ASP A 183 -23.25 -4.59 -7.31
N ILE A 184 -22.11 -4.65 -8.01
CA ILE A 184 -21.30 -3.48 -8.36
C ILE A 184 -21.84 -2.90 -9.67
N ASP A 185 -22.78 -1.96 -9.56
CA ASP A 185 -23.48 -1.38 -10.70
C ASP A 185 -22.56 -0.69 -11.71
N SER A 186 -21.79 0.30 -11.23
CA SER A 186 -20.83 1.05 -12.04
C SER A 186 -19.95 1.91 -11.16
N LEU A 187 -18.83 2.37 -11.70
CA LEU A 187 -18.06 3.42 -11.06
C LEU A 187 -18.80 4.76 -11.14
N PRO A 188 -18.59 5.65 -10.16
CA PRO A 188 -19.12 7.01 -10.23
C PRO A 188 -18.66 7.71 -11.52
N GLY A 189 -19.60 8.31 -12.25
CA GLY A 189 -19.34 8.99 -13.51
C GLY A 189 -18.70 10.38 -13.37
N SER A 190 -18.55 10.88 -12.14
CA SER A 190 -17.90 12.15 -11.84
C SER A 190 -17.29 12.15 -10.44
N LEU A 191 -16.34 13.05 -10.20
CA LEU A 191 -15.80 13.29 -8.86
C LEU A 191 -16.90 13.60 -7.85
N ARG A 192 -17.91 14.40 -8.24
CA ARG A 192 -19.07 14.71 -7.40
C ARG A 192 -19.83 13.46 -6.99
N GLN A 193 -20.14 12.59 -7.95
CA GLN A 193 -20.85 11.35 -7.66
C GLN A 193 -20.00 10.46 -6.76
N ALA A 194 -18.69 10.38 -7.00
CA ALA A 194 -17.78 9.61 -6.15
C ALA A 194 -17.77 10.15 -4.71
N LEU A 195 -17.75 11.46 -4.53
CA LEU A 195 -17.81 12.08 -3.21
C LEU A 195 -19.16 11.85 -2.52
N VAL A 196 -20.27 11.86 -3.26
CA VAL A 196 -21.60 11.54 -2.71
C VAL A 196 -21.65 10.10 -2.21
N GLU A 197 -21.14 9.15 -2.98
CA GLU A 197 -21.10 7.74 -2.58
C GLU A 197 -20.09 7.50 -1.43
N PHE A 198 -18.91 8.13 -1.48
CA PHE A 198 -17.93 8.12 -0.39
C PHE A 198 -18.52 8.66 0.92
N ARG A 199 -19.32 9.73 0.85
CA ARG A 199 -19.97 10.34 2.01
C ARG A 199 -20.98 9.39 2.69
N LYS A 200 -21.67 8.57 1.90
CA LYS A 200 -22.71 7.64 2.39
C LYS A 200 -22.13 6.34 2.95
N SER A 201 -20.88 6.03 2.67
CA SER A 201 -20.27 4.75 3.05
C SER A 201 -19.80 4.75 4.50
N ASP A 202 -20.47 4.00 5.36
CA ASP A 202 -20.05 3.80 6.75
C ASP A 202 -18.74 3.00 6.84
N PHE A 203 -18.53 2.06 5.91
CA PHE A 203 -17.26 1.36 5.77
C PHE A 203 -16.10 2.32 5.52
N MET A 204 -16.26 3.32 4.64
CA MET A 204 -15.18 4.28 4.40
C MET A 204 -14.90 5.17 5.61
N LYS A 205 -15.91 5.49 6.45
CA LYS A 205 -15.70 6.21 7.72
C LYS A 205 -14.94 5.36 8.72
N GLU A 206 -15.28 4.07 8.82
CA GLU A 206 -14.58 3.12 9.69
C GLU A 206 -13.11 2.97 9.28
N VAL A 207 -12.85 2.78 7.98
CA VAL A 207 -11.49 2.58 7.46
C VAL A 207 -10.60 3.82 7.62
N PHE A 208 -11.13 5.01 7.35
CA PHE A 208 -10.34 6.24 7.42
C PHE A 208 -10.24 6.78 8.85
N GLY A 209 -11.20 6.48 9.72
CA GLY A 209 -11.43 7.23 10.95
C GLY A 209 -12.10 8.58 10.68
N GLU A 210 -12.88 9.04 11.65
CA GLU A 210 -13.78 10.20 11.54
C GLU A 210 -13.08 11.48 11.03
N GLU A 211 -11.89 11.79 11.58
CA GLU A 211 -11.15 13.02 11.26
C GLU A 211 -10.53 12.97 9.86
N THR A 212 -9.84 11.88 9.52
CA THR A 212 -9.20 11.72 8.19
C THR A 212 -10.25 11.63 7.09
N TRP A 213 -11.38 10.96 7.34
CA TRP A 213 -12.50 10.90 6.41
C TRP A 213 -13.05 12.31 6.12
N LYS A 214 -13.27 13.14 7.15
CA LYS A 214 -13.73 14.53 7.00
C LYS A 214 -12.74 15.34 6.18
N ASN A 215 -11.47 15.32 6.56
CA ASN A 215 -10.42 16.09 5.90
C ASN A 215 -10.29 15.70 4.41
N PHE A 216 -10.34 14.40 4.10
CA PHE A 216 -10.31 13.92 2.73
C PHE A 216 -11.54 14.37 1.92
N TYR A 217 -12.74 14.21 2.49
CA TYR A 217 -13.99 14.58 1.82
C TYR A 217 -14.04 16.08 1.50
N TYR A 218 -13.74 16.94 2.47
CA TYR A 218 -13.79 18.39 2.29
C TYR A 218 -12.71 18.89 1.33
N ALA A 219 -11.48 18.41 1.43
CA ALA A 219 -10.42 18.78 0.49
C ALA A 219 -10.79 18.43 -0.97
N LYS A 220 -11.43 17.26 -1.19
CA LYS A 220 -11.88 16.85 -2.52
C LYS A 220 -13.12 17.59 -3.00
N LEU A 221 -13.98 18.02 -2.08
CA LEU A 221 -15.13 18.87 -2.39
C LEU A 221 -14.67 20.26 -2.84
N GLU A 222 -13.69 20.85 -2.14
CA GLU A 222 -13.07 22.11 -2.54
C GLU A 222 -12.39 22.02 -3.91
N GLU A 223 -11.66 20.92 -4.18
CA GLU A 223 -11.07 20.65 -5.50
C GLU A 223 -12.14 20.63 -6.60
N PHE A 224 -13.28 19.98 -6.33
CA PHE A 224 -14.40 19.92 -7.25
C PHE A 224 -15.06 21.30 -7.47
N ASP A 225 -15.26 22.08 -6.40
CA ASP A 225 -15.85 23.42 -6.49
C ASP A 225 -14.91 24.38 -7.25
N ALA A 226 -13.60 24.32 -6.98
CA ALA A 226 -12.60 25.08 -7.73
C ALA A 226 -12.62 24.75 -9.23
N TYR A 227 -12.78 23.47 -9.59
CA TYR A 227 -12.92 23.05 -10.99
C TYR A 227 -14.22 23.60 -11.62
N ARG A 228 -15.34 23.56 -10.91
CA ARG A 228 -16.64 24.04 -11.44
C ARG A 228 -16.70 25.54 -11.66
N ILE A 229 -15.97 26.33 -10.87
CA ILE A 229 -15.94 27.79 -10.98
C ILE A 229 -15.06 28.22 -12.17
N ASN A 230 -14.18 27.35 -12.64
CA ASN A 230 -13.28 27.65 -13.75
C ASN A 230 -13.97 27.43 -15.10
N VAL A 231 -14.16 28.50 -15.87
CA VAL A 231 -14.59 28.42 -17.27
C VAL A 231 -13.39 28.04 -18.14
N SER A 232 -13.40 26.84 -18.71
CA SER A 232 -12.30 26.37 -19.55
C SER A 232 -12.16 27.18 -20.85
N GLN A 233 -10.97 27.22 -21.43
CA GLN A 233 -10.76 27.93 -22.70
C GLN A 233 -11.66 27.36 -23.83
N TRP A 234 -11.88 26.05 -23.85
CA TRP A 234 -12.81 25.39 -24.78
C TRP A 234 -14.25 25.91 -24.62
N GLU A 235 -14.73 26.12 -23.39
CA GLU A 235 -16.07 26.68 -23.14
C GLU A 235 -16.16 28.14 -23.57
N ARG A 236 -15.11 28.94 -23.32
CA ARG A 236 -15.04 30.33 -23.79
C ARG A 236 -15.10 30.40 -25.32
N ASP A 237 -14.26 29.64 -25.99
CA ASP A 237 -14.16 29.63 -27.45
C ASP A 237 -15.47 29.15 -28.10
N ARG A 238 -16.19 28.22 -27.47
CA ARG A 238 -17.41 27.64 -28.01
C ARG A 238 -18.68 28.46 -27.73
N TYR A 239 -18.78 29.09 -26.56
CA TYR A 239 -20.02 29.73 -26.09
C TYR A 239 -19.92 31.25 -25.96
N VAL A 240 -18.73 31.81 -25.73
CA VAL A 240 -18.56 33.26 -25.53
C VAL A 240 -18.29 33.97 -26.86
N VAL A 241 -17.67 33.31 -27.84
CA VAL A 241 -17.38 33.90 -29.18
C VAL A 241 -18.62 33.92 -30.11
N LYS A 242 -19.77 33.41 -29.65
CA LYS A 242 -21.04 33.42 -30.41
C LYS A 242 -22.07 34.44 -29.91
N LEU A 243 -21.67 35.33 -29.00
CA LEU A 243 -22.40 36.54 -28.62
C LEU A 243 -21.78 37.75 -29.31
#